data_AF-A0A699TIS2-F1
#
_entry.id   AF-A0A699TIS2-F1
#
_cell.length_a   1.000
_cell.length_b   1.000
_cell.length_c   1.000
_cell.angle_alpha   90.00
_cell.angle_beta   90.00
_cell.angle_gamma   90.00
#
_symmetry.space_group_name_H-M   'P 1'
#
loop_
_entity.id
_entity.type
_entity.pdbx_description
1 polymer ?
#
loop_
_entity_poly.entity_id
_entity_poly.type
_entity_poly.pdbx_seq_one_letter_code
_entity_poly.pdbx_strand_id
1 'polypeptide(L)'
;WKVFNTGDRRVVITKMPRVMVEQFVKGHLRADEVIGTELVVSRFGFATGLVRNVGLESSVCDRVADMFKGEQPSLGLARCSDSSFLPLCKEQVNAPYIIQDQNHNFHKDIRPVPVIFHDGRLVKRPTAPTALVIVLWIPIGIILAIIRILIGCILPMWAIPYVSCIFGAKVIVKG
;
A
#
# COMPACT_ATOMS: atom_id res chain seq x y z
N TRP A 1 2.03 -18.65 6.93
CA TRP A 1 3.05 -17.96 7.75
C TRP A 1 4.09 -18.91 8.32
N LYS A 2 3.72 -19.95 9.08
CA LYS A 2 4.67 -20.98 9.56
C LYS A 2 5.61 -21.49 8.45
N VAL A 3 5.04 -21.97 7.36
CA VAL A 3 5.76 -22.46 6.16
C VAL A 3 6.60 -21.38 5.46
N PHE A 4 6.19 -20.11 5.51
CA PHE A 4 6.97 -19.02 4.92
C PHE A 4 8.20 -18.68 5.77
N ASN A 5 8.12 -18.90 7.09
CA ASN A 5 9.17 -18.55 8.04
C ASN A 5 10.15 -19.70 8.32
N THR A 6 9.97 -20.88 7.72
CA THR A 6 10.92 -22.00 7.83
C THR A 6 12.14 -21.83 6.93
N GLY A 7 12.04 -21.03 5.87
CA GLY A 7 13.15 -20.77 4.97
C GLY A 7 14.17 -19.78 5.54
N ASP A 8 15.45 -20.10 5.37
CA ASP A 8 16.58 -19.20 5.71
C ASP A 8 16.56 -17.93 4.86
N ARG A 9 16.23 -18.08 3.57
CA ARG A 9 16.08 -16.98 2.61
C ARG A 9 14.66 -16.95 2.06
N ARG A 10 13.99 -15.81 2.22
CA ARG A 10 12.58 -15.59 1.87
C ARG A 10 12.48 -14.58 0.75
N VAL A 11 11.94 -15.03 -0.38
CA VAL A 11 11.74 -14.20 -1.57
C VAL A 11 10.24 -14.11 -1.85
N VAL A 12 9.75 -12.90 -2.07
CA VAL A 12 8.35 -12.67 -2.47
C VAL A 12 8.29 -12.21 -3.90
N ILE A 13 7.46 -12.88 -4.70
CA ILE A 13 7.21 -12.57 -6.10
C ILE A 13 5.81 -11.96 -6.21
N THR A 14 5.67 -10.82 -6.87
CA THR A 14 4.38 -10.14 -7.05
C THR A 14 4.27 -9.49 -8.43
N LYS A 15 3.03 -9.38 -8.92
CA LYS A 15 2.72 -8.56 -10.11
C LYS A 15 2.64 -7.05 -9.78
N MET A 16 2.56 -6.70 -8.49
CA MET A 16 2.52 -5.29 -8.05
C MET A 16 3.88 -4.60 -8.22
N PRO A 17 3.90 -3.27 -8.40
CA PRO A 17 5.15 -2.53 -8.47
C PRO A 17 5.97 -2.68 -7.18
N ARG A 18 7.25 -3.04 -7.31
CA ARG A 18 8.16 -3.32 -6.20
C ARG A 18 8.16 -2.18 -5.18
N VAL A 19 8.29 -0.94 -5.64
CA VAL A 19 8.33 0.26 -4.78
C VAL A 19 7.08 0.41 -3.90
N MET A 20 5.93 -0.11 -4.32
CA MET A 20 4.69 -0.03 -3.54
C MET A 20 4.62 -1.07 -2.42
N VAL A 21 5.26 -2.22 -2.58
CA VAL A 21 5.12 -3.35 -1.67
C VAL A 21 6.37 -3.65 -0.85
N GLU A 22 7.54 -3.20 -1.29
CA GLU A 22 8.83 -3.60 -0.71
C GLU A 22 8.92 -3.29 0.78
N GLN A 23 8.51 -2.08 1.19
CA GLN A 23 8.53 -1.68 2.59
C GLN A 23 7.66 -2.59 3.46
N PHE A 24 6.47 -2.94 2.97
CA PHE A 24 5.57 -3.84 3.67
C PHE A 24 6.14 -5.26 3.72
N VAL A 25 6.61 -5.77 2.60
CA VAL A 25 7.09 -7.14 2.49
C VAL A 25 8.37 -7.36 3.30
N LYS A 26 9.33 -6.44 3.24
CA LYS A 26 10.56 -6.52 4.04
C LYS A 26 10.31 -6.18 5.51
N GLY A 27 9.57 -5.12 5.80
CA GLY A 27 9.34 -4.65 7.17
C GLY A 27 8.36 -5.51 7.97
N HIS A 28 7.24 -5.91 7.36
CA HIS A 28 6.17 -6.63 8.04
C HIS A 28 6.23 -8.15 7.79
N LEU A 29 6.44 -8.58 6.54
CA LEU A 29 6.56 -10.01 6.23
C LEU A 29 7.98 -10.56 6.45
N ARG A 30 8.97 -9.70 6.75
CA ARG A 30 10.37 -10.12 7.01
C ARG A 30 10.97 -10.93 5.85
N ALA A 31 10.54 -10.64 4.62
CA ALA A 31 11.18 -11.20 3.45
C ALA A 31 12.54 -10.53 3.23
N ASP A 32 13.49 -11.28 2.69
CA ASP A 32 14.82 -10.77 2.41
C ASP A 32 14.84 -10.04 1.06
N GLU A 33 14.09 -10.55 0.08
CA GLU A 33 13.98 -9.93 -1.25
C GLU A 33 12.58 -9.91 -1.83
N VAL A 34 12.35 -8.96 -2.75
CA VAL A 34 11.07 -8.76 -3.44
C VAL A 34 11.30 -8.63 -4.94
N ILE A 35 10.70 -9.54 -5.70
CA ILE A 35 10.59 -9.45 -7.16
C ILE A 35 9.20 -8.88 -7.46
N GLY A 36 9.16 -7.62 -7.88
CA GLY A 36 7.96 -6.96 -8.38
C GLY A 36 8.15 -6.42 -9.79
N THR A 37 7.09 -5.85 -10.34
CA THR A 37 7.16 -5.00 -11.53
C THR A 37 7.81 -3.66 -11.18
N GLU A 38 8.31 -2.92 -12.17
CA GLU A 38 8.90 -1.60 -11.96
C GLU A 38 7.99 -0.51 -12.53
N LEU A 39 7.93 0.65 -11.87
CA LEU A 39 7.22 1.81 -12.40
C LEU A 39 8.08 2.51 -13.46
N VAL A 40 7.42 3.07 -14.47
CA VAL A 40 8.06 3.99 -15.39
C VAL A 40 8.28 5.31 -14.65
N VAL A 41 9.53 5.76 -14.65
CA VAL A 41 9.95 7.02 -14.05
C VAL A 41 10.32 7.98 -15.18
N SER A 42 9.77 9.19 -15.13
CA SER A 42 10.11 10.27 -16.05
C SER A 42 11.59 10.65 -15.91
N ARG A 43 12.17 11.29 -16.94
CA ARG A 43 13.54 11.85 -16.89
C ARG A 43 13.77 12.80 -15.70
N PHE A 44 12.69 13.36 -15.15
CA PHE A 44 12.70 14.27 -14.01
C PHE A 44 12.51 13.57 -12.65
N GLY A 45 12.48 12.23 -12.60
CA GLY A 45 12.34 11.47 -11.36
C GLY A 45 10.89 11.23 -10.90
N PHE A 46 9.89 11.66 -11.66
CA PHE A 46 8.48 11.43 -11.29
C PHE A 46 7.96 10.06 -11.74
N ALA A 47 7.31 9.33 -10.83
CA ALA A 47 6.58 8.12 -11.18
C ALA A 47 5.39 8.47 -12.08
N THR A 48 5.30 7.87 -13.27
CA THR A 48 4.24 8.18 -14.25
C THR A 48 2.93 7.44 -13.97
N GLY A 49 2.92 6.51 -13.01
CA GLY A 49 1.80 5.61 -12.73
C GLY A 49 1.70 4.43 -13.71
N LEU A 50 2.52 4.39 -14.76
CA LEU A 50 2.58 3.28 -15.70
C LEU A 50 3.55 2.21 -15.21
N VAL A 51 3.17 0.95 -15.34
CA VAL A 51 4.06 -0.19 -15.11
C VAL A 51 4.92 -0.40 -16.35
N ARG A 52 6.22 -0.63 -16.15
CA ARG A 52 7.12 -1.00 -17.24
C ARG A 52 6.68 -2.37 -17.74
N ASN A 53 6.22 -2.44 -18.99
CA ASN A 53 5.82 -3.69 -19.67
C ASN A 53 7.05 -4.56 -19.90
N VAL A 54 7.49 -5.25 -18.86
CA VAL A 54 8.41 -6.38 -18.95
C VAL A 54 7.54 -7.61 -18.88
N GLY A 55 7.68 -8.54 -19.83
CA GLY A 55 7.01 -9.84 -19.80
C GLY A 55 7.31 -10.52 -18.47
N LEU A 56 6.39 -10.39 -17.52
CA LEU A 56 6.68 -10.66 -16.12
C LEU A 56 6.98 -12.15 -15.93
N GLU A 57 6.37 -13.03 -16.71
CA GLU A 57 6.50 -14.47 -16.52
C GLU A 57 7.87 -15.01 -16.93
N SER A 58 8.40 -14.62 -18.09
CA SER A 58 9.75 -15.02 -18.53
C SER A 58 10.83 -14.33 -17.69
N SER A 59 10.66 -13.03 -17.42
CA SER A 59 11.62 -12.26 -16.63
C SER A 59 11.68 -12.67 -15.15
N VAL A 60 10.59 -13.18 -14.57
CA VAL A 60 10.59 -13.67 -13.19
C VAL A 60 11.48 -14.90 -13.06
N CYS A 61 11.42 -15.84 -14.01
CA CYS A 61 12.22 -17.05 -13.96
C CYS A 61 13.72 -16.74 -14.00
N ASP A 62 14.14 -15.86 -14.92
CA ASP A 62 15.54 -15.43 -15.03
C ASP A 62 16.02 -14.70 -13.78
N ARG A 63 15.19 -13.80 -13.22
CA ARG A 63 15.50 -13.07 -11.99
C ARG A 63 15.59 -13.98 -10.78
N VAL A 64 14.75 -15.01 -10.70
CA VAL A 64 14.85 -16.02 -9.64
C VAL A 64 16.14 -16.82 -9.80
N ALA A 65 16.42 -17.33 -11.00
CA ALA A 65 17.64 -18.09 -11.27
C ALA A 65 18.91 -17.30 -10.94
N ASP A 66 18.99 -16.03 -11.36
CA ASP A 66 20.11 -15.14 -11.05
C ASP A 66 20.28 -14.92 -9.54
N MET A 67 19.18 -14.64 -8.81
CA MET A 67 19.25 -14.44 -7.36
C MET A 67 19.71 -15.68 -6.59
N PHE A 68 19.36 -16.87 -7.05
CA PHE A 68 19.77 -18.14 -6.45
C PHE A 68 21.05 -18.71 -7.08
N LYS A 69 21.76 -17.94 -7.91
CA LYS A 69 23.01 -18.37 -8.59
C LYS A 69 22.87 -19.70 -9.34
N GLY A 70 21.70 -19.93 -9.94
CA GLY A 70 21.37 -21.17 -10.64
C GLY A 70 20.92 -22.33 -9.75
N GLU A 71 20.90 -22.18 -8.42
CA GLU A 71 20.31 -23.17 -7.52
C GLU A 71 18.78 -23.09 -7.52
N GLN A 72 18.11 -24.24 -7.47
CA GLN A 72 16.66 -24.27 -7.36
C GLN A 72 16.19 -23.96 -5.92
N PRO A 73 15.24 -23.03 -5.74
CA PRO A 73 14.61 -22.79 -4.45
C PRO A 73 14.02 -24.08 -3.88
N SER A 74 14.16 -24.29 -2.57
CA SER A 74 13.65 -25.49 -1.90
C SER A 74 12.12 -25.58 -1.94
N LEU A 75 11.43 -24.45 -1.73
CA LEU A 75 10.00 -24.43 -1.53
C LEU A 75 9.33 -23.24 -2.25
N GLY A 76 8.31 -23.54 -3.05
CA GLY A 76 7.45 -22.57 -3.72
C GLY A 76 6.08 -22.51 -3.04
N LEU A 77 5.64 -21.30 -2.70
CA LEU A 77 4.32 -21.05 -2.11
C LEU A 77 3.51 -20.18 -3.07
N ALA A 78 2.37 -20.68 -3.54
CA ALA A 78 1.45 -19.88 -4.35
C ALA A 78 -0.02 -20.25 -4.11
N ARG A 79 -0.90 -19.31 -4.48
CA ARG A 79 -2.32 -19.60 -4.61
C ARG A 79 -2.52 -20.23 -5.99
N CYS A 80 -3.17 -21.40 -6.02
CA CYS A 80 -3.39 -22.19 -7.22
C CYS A 80 -4.01 -21.31 -8.33
N SER A 81 -3.24 -21.00 -9.38
CA SER A 81 -3.64 -20.87 -10.81
C SER A 81 -2.57 -20.19 -11.68
N ASP A 82 -1.81 -19.19 -11.21
CA ASP A 82 -0.99 -18.32 -12.10
C ASP A 82 0.41 -18.00 -11.56
N SER A 83 1.19 -19.02 -11.21
CA SER A 83 2.57 -18.83 -10.73
C SER A 83 3.57 -19.55 -11.63
N SER A 84 4.03 -18.85 -12.67
CA SER A 84 5.08 -19.31 -13.59
C SER A 84 6.39 -19.70 -12.90
N PHE A 85 6.59 -19.27 -11.65
CA PHE A 85 7.79 -19.56 -10.86
C PHE A 85 7.73 -20.88 -10.07
N LEU A 86 6.54 -21.46 -9.82
CA LEU A 86 6.43 -22.69 -9.02
C LEU A 86 7.23 -23.87 -9.59
N PRO A 87 7.26 -24.11 -10.92
CA PRO A 87 8.06 -25.19 -11.49
C PRO A 87 9.58 -25.07 -11.26
N LEU A 88 10.08 -23.88 -10.88
CA LEU A 88 11.50 -23.68 -10.55
C LEU A 88 11.85 -24.18 -9.15
N CYS A 89 10.85 -24.38 -8.29
CA CYS A 89 11.05 -24.81 -6.91
C CYS A 89 11.06 -26.34 -6.82
N LYS A 90 11.91 -26.88 -5.95
CA LYS A 90 12.01 -28.33 -5.70
C LYS A 90 10.70 -28.91 -5.15
N GLU A 91 10.06 -28.16 -4.25
CA GLU A 91 8.79 -28.53 -3.64
C GLU A 91 7.77 -27.41 -3.83
N GLN A 92 6.50 -27.76 -4.09
CA GLN A 92 5.45 -26.81 -4.40
C GLN A 92 4.27 -27.02 -3.45
N VAL A 93 3.86 -25.94 -2.78
CA VAL A 93 2.73 -25.97 -1.86
C VAL A 93 1.66 -24.98 -2.33
N ASN A 94 0.54 -25.53 -2.77
CA ASN A 94 -0.61 -24.79 -3.25
C ASN A 94 -1.58 -24.47 -2.11
N ALA A 95 -2.09 -23.25 -2.06
CA ALA A 95 -3.18 -22.90 -1.15
C ALA A 95 -4.50 -23.60 -1.57
N PRO A 96 -5.36 -24.03 -0.63
CA PRO A 96 -5.27 -23.81 0.81
C PRO A 96 -4.22 -24.71 1.48
N TYR A 97 -3.41 -24.09 2.35
CA TYR A 97 -2.35 -24.74 3.10
C TYR A 97 -2.94 -25.66 4.18
N ILE A 98 -3.52 -26.79 3.77
CA ILE A 98 -3.96 -27.84 4.68
C ILE A 98 -2.69 -28.58 5.09
N ILE A 99 -2.14 -28.22 6.24
CA ILE A 99 -1.06 -28.99 6.85
C ILE A 99 -1.71 -30.29 7.36
N GLN A 100 -1.51 -31.39 6.65
CA GLN A 100 -1.74 -32.71 7.24
C GLN A 100 -0.70 -32.91 8.33
N ASP A 101 -1.21 -33.16 9.51
CA ASP A 101 -0.54 -33.21 10.80
C ASP A 101 0.72 -34.09 10.78
N GLN A 102 1.89 -33.51 11.06
CA GLN A 102 3.10 -34.26 11.41
C GLN A 102 3.95 -33.47 12.42
N ASN A 103 3.67 -33.71 13.71
CA ASN A 103 4.63 -33.80 14.82
C ASN A 103 6.00 -33.12 14.62
N HIS A 104 6.02 -31.80 14.54
CA HIS A 104 7.26 -31.05 14.67
C HIS A 104 7.06 -29.95 15.70
N ASN A 105 7.82 -30.07 16.79
CA ASN A 105 8.00 -29.07 17.84
C ASN A 105 8.62 -27.80 17.22
N PHE A 106 7.82 -27.01 16.51
CA PHE A 106 8.28 -25.75 15.96
C PHE A 106 8.35 -24.70 17.07
N HIS A 107 9.59 -24.37 17.43
CA HIS A 107 9.95 -23.27 18.29
C HIS A 107 9.24 -21.97 17.89
N LYS A 108 8.53 -21.40 18.87
CA LYS A 108 7.96 -20.06 18.94
C LYS A 108 6.97 -19.71 17.83
N ASP A 109 5.74 -19.43 18.26
CA ASP A 109 4.70 -18.69 17.53
C ASP A 109 5.19 -17.30 17.09
N ILE A 110 6.08 -17.24 16.10
CA ILE A 110 6.40 -16.00 15.39
C ILE A 110 5.16 -15.72 14.57
N ARG A 111 4.23 -14.94 15.09
CA ARG A 111 3.15 -14.33 14.31
C ARG A 111 3.70 -13.03 13.70
N PRO A 112 3.29 -12.64 12.49
CA PRO A 112 3.66 -11.32 11.99
C PRO A 112 3.11 -10.28 12.97
N VAL A 113 3.89 -9.21 13.19
CA VAL A 113 3.43 -8.03 13.97
C VAL A 113 2.10 -7.59 13.37
N PRO A 114 1.09 -7.12 14.11
CA PRO A 114 -0.16 -6.65 13.51
C PRO A 114 0.11 -5.62 12.40
N VAL A 115 -0.58 -5.73 11.24
CA VAL A 115 -0.48 -4.71 10.19
C VAL A 115 -1.18 -3.46 10.71
N ILE A 116 -0.42 -2.43 11.04
CA ILE A 116 -0.97 -1.12 11.37
C ILE A 116 -0.93 -0.28 10.11
N PHE A 117 -2.08 -0.14 9.44
CA PHE A 117 -2.22 0.80 8.34
C PHE A 117 -2.26 2.21 8.90
N HIS A 118 -1.12 2.90 8.82
CA HIS A 118 -0.98 4.30 9.20
C HIS A 118 -1.61 5.27 8.19
N ASP A 119 -2.17 4.77 7.08
CA ASP A 119 -3.02 5.54 6.18
C ASP A 119 -4.39 5.81 6.84
N GLY A 120 -4.29 6.52 7.97
CA GLY A 120 -5.34 6.90 8.90
C GLY A 120 -6.25 7.98 8.36
N ARG A 121 -6.59 7.92 7.07
CA ARG A 121 -7.84 8.50 6.56
C ARG A 121 -9.07 7.80 7.16
N LEU A 122 -8.87 6.81 8.01
CA LEU A 122 -9.78 6.48 9.09
C LEU A 122 -9.78 7.59 10.17
N VAL A 123 -10.23 8.78 9.78
CA VAL A 123 -11.01 9.62 10.69
C VAL A 123 -12.02 8.67 11.32
N LYS A 124 -12.00 8.55 12.66
CA LYS A 124 -12.95 7.74 13.43
C LYS A 124 -14.29 7.76 12.71
N ARG A 125 -14.75 6.59 12.23
CA ARG A 125 -15.96 6.49 11.41
C ARG A 125 -17.04 7.35 12.08
N PRO A 126 -17.56 8.39 11.41
CA PRO A 126 -18.52 9.27 12.05
C PRO A 126 -19.69 8.41 12.54
N THR A 127 -20.12 8.64 13.77
CA THR A 127 -21.33 7.98 14.27
C THR A 127 -22.50 8.36 13.35
N ALA A 128 -23.50 7.50 13.23
CA ALA A 128 -24.69 7.77 12.41
C ALA A 128 -25.25 9.20 12.58
N PRO A 129 -25.40 9.76 13.80
CA PRO A 129 -25.85 11.14 13.96
C PRO A 129 -24.84 12.17 13.43
N THR A 130 -23.54 11.99 13.67
CA THR A 130 -22.51 12.90 13.14
C THR A 130 -22.48 12.87 11.61
N ALA A 131 -22.62 11.70 11.00
CA ALA A 131 -22.70 11.57 9.54
C ALA A 131 -23.92 12.31 8.98
N LEU A 132 -25.08 12.20 9.63
CA LEU A 132 -26.29 12.92 9.24
C LEU A 132 -26.11 14.44 9.32
N VAL A 133 -25.53 14.94 10.41
CA VAL A 133 -25.21 16.37 10.57
C VAL A 133 -24.27 16.85 9.48
N ILE A 134 -23.23 16.09 9.15
CA ILE A 134 -22.30 16.43 8.06
C ILE A 134 -23.06 16.53 6.73
N VAL A 135 -23.87 15.52 6.38
CA VAL A 135 -24.63 15.50 5.11
C VAL A 135 -25.61 16.65 5.03
N LEU A 136 -26.32 16.95 6.11
CA LEU A 136 -27.25 18.08 6.18
C LEU A 136 -26.54 19.44 6.11
N TRP A 137 -25.30 19.51 6.62
CA TRP A 137 -24.48 20.72 6.57
C TRP A 137 -23.86 20.98 5.20
N ILE A 138 -23.66 19.97 4.35
CA ILE A 138 -23.08 20.12 3.00
C ILE A 138 -23.74 21.24 2.17
N PRO A 139 -25.08 21.27 1.95
CA PRO A 139 -25.71 22.32 1.15
C PRO A 139 -25.49 23.72 1.74
N ILE A 140 -25.59 23.86 3.06
CA ILE A 140 -25.33 25.12 3.77
C ILE A 140 -23.85 25.52 3.62
N GLY A 141 -22.94 24.56 3.75
CA GLY A 141 -21.52 24.74 3.60
C GLY A 141 -21.12 25.19 2.20
N ILE A 142 -21.78 24.69 1.15
CA ILE A 142 -21.57 25.12 -0.24
C ILE A 142 -21.96 26.60 -0.40
N ILE A 143 -23.13 27.00 0.10
CA ILE A 143 -23.59 28.40 0.05
C ILE A 143 -22.61 29.31 0.80
N LEU A 144 -22.19 28.92 2.01
CA LEU A 144 -21.20 29.67 2.79
C LEU A 144 -19.84 29.75 2.09
N ALA A 145 -19.41 28.69 1.40
CA ALA A 145 -18.16 28.69 0.64
C ALA A 145 -18.22 29.70 -0.52
N ILE A 146 -19.32 29.73 -1.28
CA ILE A 146 -19.52 30.71 -2.36
C ILE A 146 -19.45 32.14 -1.80
N ILE A 147 -20.16 32.43 -0.71
CA ILE A 147 -20.14 33.75 -0.07
C ILE A 147 -18.71 34.15 0.33
N ARG A 148 -17.96 33.24 0.98
CA ARG A 148 -16.56 33.51 1.40
C ARG A 148 -15.63 33.79 0.22
N ILE A 149 -15.80 33.06 -0.89
CA ILE A 149 -15.02 33.30 -2.12
C ILE A 149 -15.37 34.68 -2.69
N LEU A 150 -16.65 35.02 -2.80
CA LEU A 150 -17.09 36.33 -3.30
C LEU A 150 -16.55 37.49 -2.45
N ILE A 151 -16.57 37.36 -1.12
CA ILE A 151 -15.95 38.32 -0.19
C ILE A 151 -14.47 38.53 -0.52
N GLY A 152 -13.71 37.43 -0.71
CA GLY A 152 -12.30 37.50 -1.06
C GLY A 152 -12.02 38.13 -2.43
N CYS A 153 -12.94 37.99 -3.38
CA CYS A 153 -12.80 38.54 -4.74
C CYS A 153 -13.22 40.02 -4.84
N ILE A 154 -14.23 40.45 -4.09
CA ILE A 154 -14.85 41.78 -4.23
C ILE A 154 -14.24 42.81 -3.28
N LEU A 155 -13.88 42.41 -2.06
CA LEU A 155 -13.41 43.35 -1.05
C LEU A 155 -11.92 43.67 -1.19
N PRO A 156 -11.51 44.92 -0.90
CA PRO A 156 -10.10 45.28 -0.87
C PRO A 156 -9.39 44.62 0.31
N MET A 157 -8.09 44.34 0.19
CA MET A 157 -7.31 43.54 1.16
C MET A 157 -7.42 44.02 2.61
N TRP A 158 -7.57 45.32 2.85
CA TRP A 158 -7.72 45.88 4.18
C TRP A 158 -9.07 45.57 4.84
N ALA A 159 -10.14 45.36 4.06
CA ALA A 159 -11.49 45.09 4.55
C ALA A 159 -11.77 43.59 4.76
N ILE A 160 -11.07 42.71 4.03
CA ILE A 160 -11.23 41.25 4.09
C ILE A 160 -11.17 40.68 5.52
N PRO A 161 -10.18 40.99 6.38
CA PRO A 161 -10.09 40.36 7.70
C PRO A 161 -11.27 40.72 8.63
N TYR A 162 -11.85 41.91 8.48
CA TYR A 162 -13.00 42.34 9.28
C TYR A 162 -14.28 41.61 8.85
N VAL A 163 -14.52 41.54 7.54
CA VAL A 163 -15.72 40.91 6.99
C VAL A 163 -15.64 39.38 7.10
N SER A 164 -14.47 38.78 6.86
CA SER A 164 -14.28 37.32 6.93
C SER A 164 -14.58 36.77 8.34
N CYS A 165 -14.28 37.55 9.39
CA CYS A 165 -14.52 37.17 10.78
C CYS A 165 -16.01 36.92 11.06
N ILE A 166 -16.92 37.71 10.46
CA ILE A 166 -18.37 37.55 10.60
C ILE A 166 -18.83 36.21 10.03
N PHE A 167 -18.19 35.74 8.97
CA PHE A 167 -18.47 34.45 8.33
C PHE A 167 -17.62 33.31 8.90
N GLY A 168 -17.05 33.47 10.11
CA GLY A 168 -16.28 32.45 10.80
C GLY A 168 -14.93 32.12 10.16
N ALA A 169 -14.39 33.01 9.32
CA ALA A 169 -13.07 32.87 8.72
C ALA A 169 -12.08 33.84 9.38
N LYS A 170 -10.99 33.30 9.92
CA LYS A 170 -9.91 34.07 10.54
C LYS A 170 -8.75 34.21 9.56
N VAL A 171 -8.51 35.43 9.07
CA VAL A 171 -7.34 35.74 8.23
C VAL A 171 -6.20 36.15 9.15
N ILE A 172 -5.06 35.47 9.06
CA ILE A 172 -3.84 35.81 9.78
C ILE A 172 -2.83 36.30 8.75
N VAL A 173 -2.52 37.59 8.77
CA VAL A 173 -1.45 38.17 7.96
C VAL A 173 -0.15 38.06 8.74
N LYS A 174 0.82 37.30 8.22
CA LYS A 174 2.20 37.32 8.72
C LYS A 174 3.01 38.22 7.78
N GLY A 175 3.57 39.30 8.33
CA GLY A 175 4.53 40.16 7.64
C GLY A 175 5.94 39.60 7.69
#